data_AF-A0A535VQR5-F1
#
_entry.id   AF-A0A535VQR5-F1
#
_cell.length_a   1.000
_cell.length_b   1.000
_cell.length_c   1.000
_cell.angle_alpha   90.00
_cell.angle_beta   90.00
_cell.angle_gamma   90.00
#
_symmetry.space_group_name_H-M   'P 1'
#
loop_
_entity.id
_entity.type
_entity.pdbx_description
1 polymer ?
#
loop_
_entity_poly.entity_id
_entity_poly.type
_entity_poly.pdbx_seq_one_letter_code
_entity_poly.pdbx_strand_id
1 'polypeptide(L)' 'MEAFLREEPDPSPASIRAALAGNLCRCTGYQNIVTAVRLAADRMQSS' A
#
# COMPACT_ATOMS: atom_id res chain seq x y z
N MET A 1 4.01 -1.97 6.43
CA MET A 1 2.96 -1.22 5.72
C MET A 1 2.38 -0.12 6.59
N GLU A 2 2.02 -0.38 7.85
CA GLU A 2 1.54 0.67 8.76
C GLU A 2 2.52 1.84 8.94
N ALA A 3 3.81 1.56 9.18
CA ALA A 3 4.83 2.62 9.27
C ALA A 3 4.90 3.50 8.01
N PHE A 4 4.88 2.87 6.83
CA PHE A 4 4.83 3.56 5.54
C PHE A 4 3.60 4.48 5.41
N LEU A 5 2.41 4.01 5.81
CA LEU A 5 1.19 4.83 5.76
C LEU A 5 1.14 5.95 6.80
N ARG A 6 1.94 5.87 7.87
CA ARG A 6 2.12 7.01 8.80
C ARG A 6 3.02 8.10 8.20
N GLU A 7 3.96 7.73 7.34
CA GLU A 7 4.87 8.65 6.65
C GLU A 7 4.27 9.22 5.37
N GLU A 8 3.54 8.41 4.60
CA GLU A 8 2.84 8.78 3.36
C GLU A 8 1.35 8.39 3.47
N PRO A 9 0.49 9.24 4.08
CA PRO A 9 -0.92 8.92 4.35
C PRO A 9 -1.81 8.80 3.11
N ASP A 10 -1.45 9.45 2.00
CA ASP A 10 -2.13 9.33 0.70
C ASP A 10 -1.15 8.85 -0.38
N PRO A 11 -0.77 7.57 -0.36
CA PRO A 11 0.30 7.08 -1.22
C PRO A 11 -0.17 6.82 -2.65
N SER A 12 0.67 7.18 -3.61
CA SER A 12 0.42 6.86 -5.01
C SER A 12 0.56 5.34 -5.27
N PRO A 13 -0.09 4.77 -6.29
CA PRO A 13 0.12 3.37 -6.67
C PRO A 13 1.58 3.02 -6.98
N ALA A 14 2.37 3.99 -7.45
CA ALA A 14 3.80 3.82 -7.69
C ALA A 14 4.58 3.74 -6.36
N SER A 15 4.30 4.63 -5.41
CA SER A 15 4.89 4.61 -4.06
C SER A 15 4.61 3.29 -3.36
N ILE A 16 3.36 2.80 -3.42
CA ILE A 16 2.97 1.51 -2.82
C ILE A 16 3.78 0.37 -3.44
N ARG A 17 3.95 0.35 -4.77
CA ARG A 17 4.76 -0.68 -5.44
C ARG A 17 6.23 -0.61 -5.05
N ALA A 18 6.79 0.59 -4.89
CA ALA A 18 8.15 0.77 -4.41
C ALA A 18 8.30 0.25 -2.96
N ALA A 19 7.35 0.56 -2.08
CA ALA A 19 7.32 0.03 -0.71
C ALA A 19 7.17 -1.51 -0.65
N LEU A 20 6.58 -2.12 -1.69
CA LEU A 20 6.43 -3.57 -1.83
C LEU A 20 7.63 -4.26 -2.48
N ALA A 21 8.66 -3.54 -2.96
CA ALA A 21 9.76 -4.12 -3.72
C ALA A 21 10.53 -5.24 -2.97
N GLY A 22 10.53 -5.21 -1.64
CA GLY A 22 11.11 -6.27 -0.79
C GLY A 22 10.17 -7.45 -0.47
N ASN A 23 8.93 -7.45 -0.95
CA ASN A 23 7.91 -8.44 -0.62
C ASN A 23 7.54 -9.23 -1.88
N LEU A 24 8.03 -10.46 -2.01
CA LEU A 24 7.73 -11.30 -3.18
C LEU A 24 6.29 -11.83 -3.14
N CYS A 25 5.57 -11.66 -4.24
CA CYS A 25 4.24 -12.22 -4.44
C CYS A 25 4.19 -12.99 -5.77
N ARG A 26 3.70 -14.24 -5.75
CA ARG A 26 3.67 -15.12 -6.93
C ARG A 26 2.29 -15.29 -7.57
N CYS A 27 1.22 -14.91 -6.86
CA CYS A 27 -0.13 -15.28 -7.29
C CYS A 27 -0.82 -14.18 -8.10
N THR A 28 -0.79 -12.92 -7.61
CA THR A 28 -1.72 -11.86 -8.06
C THR A 28 -1.08 -10.71 -8.83
N GLY A 29 0.25 -10.70 -8.97
CA GLY A 29 0.96 -9.60 -9.64
C GLY A 29 0.80 -8.24 -8.94
N TYR A 30 0.65 -8.24 -7.61
CA TYR A 30 0.57 -7.07 -6.73
C TYR A 30 -0.68 -6.17 -6.84
N GLN A 31 -1.49 -6.28 -7.89
CA GLN A 31 -2.66 -5.41 -8.09
C GLN A 31 -3.58 -5.34 -6.87
N ASN A 32 -4.02 -6.48 -6.35
CA ASN A 32 -4.93 -6.52 -5.20
C ASN A 32 -4.27 -6.02 -3.91
N ILE A 33 -2.96 -6.18 -3.76
CA ILE A 33 -2.22 -5.65 -2.61
C ILE A 33 -2.21 -4.12 -2.68
N VAL A 34 -1.96 -3.54 -3.85
CA VAL A 34 -2.01 -2.08 -4.06
C VAL A 34 -3.39 -1.53 -3.72
N THR A 35 -4.47 -2.18 -4.19
CA THR A 35 -5.84 -1.79 -3.86
C THR A 35 -6.12 -1.85 -2.36
N ALA A 36 -5.69 -2.94 -1.69
CA ALA A 36 -5.90 -3.11 -0.25
C ALA A 36 -5.14 -2.05 0.58
N VAL A 37 -3.93 -1.67 0.17
CA VAL A 37 -3.14 -0.63 0.84
C VAL A 37 -3.81 0.73 0.72
N ARG A 38 -4.35 1.09 -0.45
CA ARG A 38 -5.11 2.35 -0.62
C ARG A 38 -6.34 2.38 0.27
N LEU A 39 -7.11 1.28 0.31
CA LEU A 39 -8.26 1.18 1.19
C LEU A 39 -7.89 1.31 2.67
N ALA A 40 -6.74 0.77 3.07
CA ALA A 40 -6.24 0.95 4.43
C ALA A 40 -5.87 2.41 4.72
N ALA A 41 -5.21 3.09 3.77
CA ALA A 41 -4.86 4.50 3.87
C ALA A 41 -6.10 5.40 4.06
N ASP A 42 -7.15 5.17 3.27
CA ASP A 42 -8.42 5.89 3.38
C ASP A 42 -9.08 5.71 4.75
N ARG A 43 -9.04 4.47 5.28
CA ARG A 43 -9.60 4.13 6.60
C ARG A 43 -8.82 4.73 7.76
N MET A 44 -7.49 4.82 7.65
CA MET A 44 -6.63 5.42 8.68
C MET A 44 -6.83 6.93 8.79
N GLN A 45 -7.24 7.60 7.71
CA GLN A 45 -7.54 9.03 7.71
C GLN A 45 -8.97 9.36 8.14
N SER A 46 -9.90 8.41 7.98
CA SER A 46 -11.31 8.56 8.33
C SER A 46 -11.63 8.20 9.79
N SER A 47 -10.61 7.96 10.62
CA SER A 47 -10.71 7.51 12.01
C SER A 47 -10.10 8.50 13.00
#